data_AF-A0A6G4W916-F1
#
_entry.id   AF-A0A6G4W916-F1
#
_cell.length_a   1.000
_cell.length_b   1.000
_cell.length_c   1.000
_cell.angle_alpha   90.00
_cell.angle_beta   90.00
_cell.angle_gamma   90.00
#
_symmetry.space_group_name_H-M   'P 1'
#
loop_
_entity.id
_entity.type
_entity.pdbx_description
1 polymer ?
#
loop_
_entity_poly.entity_id
_entity_poly.type
_entity_poly.pdbx_seq_one_letter_code
_entity_poly.pdbx_strand_id
1 'polypeptide(L)'
;MNGLPLPVLAGLVFTPLLISAGQILFKLTSARAGGTDAAGLLAVLVDPYLIAAFAIYGIGTIVWVYVLKSVPLTVAYPFMALTFCAVPLLAWFLLGETLSLRYAIGAGLIIAGLLVVNA
;
A
#
# COMPACT_ATOMS: atom_id res chain seq x y z
N MET A 1 0.31 -4.64 -22.01
CA MET A 1 1.11 -3.51 -21.46
C MET A 1 1.89 -2.73 -22.51
N ASN A 2 2.25 -3.32 -23.65
CA ASN A 2 2.93 -2.62 -24.75
C ASN A 2 2.05 -1.48 -25.29
N GLY A 3 2.61 -0.26 -25.35
CA GLY A 3 1.92 0.94 -25.86
C GLY A 3 1.29 1.83 -24.78
N LEU A 4 1.33 1.46 -23.50
CA LEU A 4 0.88 2.35 -22.43
C LEU A 4 1.89 3.49 -22.18
N PRO A 5 1.42 4.72 -21.86
CA PRO A 5 2.30 5.81 -21.49
C PRO A 5 3.12 5.46 -20.24
N LEU A 6 4.38 5.88 -20.20
CA LEU A 6 5.26 5.69 -19.04
C LEU A 6 4.64 6.14 -17.70
N PRO A 7 3.91 7.28 -17.60
CA PRO A 7 3.25 7.67 -16.36
C PRO A 7 2.20 6.66 -15.86
N VAL A 8 1.50 5.97 -16.77
CA VAL A 8 0.51 4.95 -16.41
C VAL A 8 1.20 3.71 -15.85
N LEU A 9 2.27 3.26 -16.52
CA LEU A 9 3.08 2.14 -16.05
C LEU A 9 3.73 2.44 -14.69
N ALA A 10 4.27 3.64 -14.52
CA ALA A 10 4.80 4.09 -13.24
C ALA A 10 3.70 4.12 -12.17
N GLY A 11 2.51 4.60 -12.49
CA GLY A 11 1.37 4.65 -11.56
C GLY A 11 0.91 3.28 -11.08
N LEU A 12 0.97 2.23 -11.91
CA LEU A 12 0.64 0.86 -11.53
C LEU A 12 1.51 0.34 -10.37
N VAL A 13 2.79 0.71 -10.36
CA VAL A 13 3.74 0.25 -9.32
C VAL A 13 3.87 1.27 -8.19
N PHE A 14 3.90 2.57 -8.50
CA PHE A 14 4.10 3.62 -7.52
C PHE A 14 2.94 3.73 -6.53
N THR A 15 1.70 3.59 -7.00
CA THR A 15 0.51 3.68 -6.15
C THR A 15 0.51 2.66 -5.00
N PRO A 16 0.69 1.34 -5.23
CA PRO A 16 0.75 0.39 -4.13
C PRO A 16 1.94 0.62 -3.19
N LEU A 17 3.09 1.10 -3.68
CA LEU A 17 4.22 1.46 -2.80
C LEU A 17 3.87 2.67 -1.91
N LEU A 18 3.23 3.68 -2.47
CA LEU A 18 2.76 4.86 -1.75
C LEU A 18 1.75 4.49 -0.65
N ILE A 19 0.76 3.66 -1.00
CA ILE A 19 -0.23 3.12 -0.07
C ILE A 19 0.44 2.28 1.03
N SER A 20 1.48 1.51 0.68
CA SER A 20 2.23 0.71 1.64
C SER A 20 2.96 1.57 2.68
N ALA A 21 3.47 2.73 2.29
CA ALA A 21 4.02 3.70 3.24
C ALA A 21 2.93 4.22 4.20
N GLY A 22 1.72 4.49 3.71
CA GLY A 22 0.60 4.90 4.55
C GLY A 22 0.18 3.83 5.58
N GLN A 23 0.33 2.53 5.27
CA GLN A 23 0.11 1.45 6.24
C GLN A 23 1.05 1.52 7.44
N ILE A 24 2.31 1.91 7.23
CA ILE A 24 3.26 2.13 8.32
C ILE A 24 2.81 3.30 9.20
N LEU A 25 2.31 4.38 8.59
CA LEU A 25 1.78 5.52 9.33
C LEU A 25 0.55 5.13 10.17
N PHE A 26 -0.36 4.31 9.63
CA PHE A 26 -1.48 3.78 10.42
C PHE A 26 -1.00 2.96 11.62
N LYS A 27 0.05 2.14 11.44
CA LYS A 27 0.66 1.38 12.54
C LYS A 27 1.27 2.31 13.60
N LEU A 28 1.93 3.39 13.19
CA LEU A 28 2.48 4.40 14.10
C LEU A 28 1.38 5.18 14.85
N THR A 29 0.29 5.55 14.17
CA THR A 29 -0.89 6.14 14.81
C THR A 29 -1.47 5.17 15.85
N SER A 30 -1.65 3.90 15.49
CA SER A 30 -2.18 2.88 16.41
C SER A 30 -1.30 2.68 17.65
N ALA A 31 0.02 2.85 17.54
CA ALA A 31 0.93 2.73 18.68
C ALA A 31 0.88 3.94 19.63
N ARG A 32 0.39 5.09 19.16
CA ARG A 32 0.29 6.36 19.90
C ARG A 32 -1.10 6.64 20.43
N ALA A 33 -2.11 6.09 19.75
CA ALA A 33 -3.48 6.11 20.21
C ALA A 33 -3.59 5.41 21.58
N GLY A 34 -4.35 6.02 22.49
CA GLY A 34 -4.59 5.49 23.82
C GLY A 34 -5.55 4.28 23.81
N GLY A 35 -6.49 4.25 24.76
CA GLY A 35 -7.48 3.18 24.87
C GLY A 35 -8.40 3.06 23.64
N THR A 36 -9.21 2.01 23.60
CA THR A 36 -10.24 1.81 22.55
C THR A 36 -11.55 2.53 22.86
N ASP A 37 -11.52 3.50 23.77
CA ASP A 37 -12.67 4.29 24.18
C ASP A 37 -12.87 5.51 23.27
N ALA A 38 -13.93 6.28 23.52
CA ALA A 38 -14.23 7.48 22.73
C ALA A 38 -13.08 8.51 22.76
N ALA A 39 -12.38 8.63 23.89
CA ALA A 39 -11.25 9.53 24.03
C ALA A 39 -10.06 9.09 23.16
N GLY A 40 -9.75 7.80 23.13
CA GLY A 40 -8.72 7.23 22.25
C GLY A 40 -9.07 7.35 20.77
N LEU A 41 -10.34 7.17 20.39
CA LEU A 41 -10.80 7.41 19.02
C LEU A 41 -10.62 8.88 18.59
N LEU A 42 -10.98 9.83 19.46
CA LEU A 42 -10.74 11.25 19.18
C LEU A 42 -9.24 11.56 19.04
N ALA A 43 -8.39 10.93 19.84
CA ALA A 43 -6.93 11.09 19.75
C ALA A 43 -6.38 10.55 18.42
N VAL A 44 -6.91 9.44 17.90
CA VAL A 44 -6.55 8.91 16.56
C VAL A 44 -6.85 9.94 15.46
N LEU A 45 -8.03 10.58 15.50
CA LEU A 45 -8.47 11.50 14.45
C LEU A 45 -7.58 12.73 14.27
N VAL A 46 -6.89 13.15 15.33
CA VAL A 46 -5.99 14.32 15.32
C VAL A 46 -4.51 13.93 15.29
N ASP A 47 -4.18 12.63 15.22
CA ASP A 47 -2.80 12.18 15.18
C ASP A 47 -2.12 12.57 13.84
N PRO A 48 -0.93 13.19 13.88
CA PRO A 48 -0.27 13.68 12.67
C PRO A 48 0.11 12.57 11.69
N TYR A 49 0.37 11.33 12.16
CA TYR A 49 0.65 10.22 11.24
C TYR A 49 -0.61 9.79 10.50
N LEU A 50 -1.80 9.84 11.11
CA LEU A 50 -3.06 9.56 10.42
C LEU A 50 -3.32 10.60 9.33
N ILE A 51 -3.14 11.88 9.66
CA ILE A 51 -3.33 12.97 8.71
C ILE A 51 -2.37 12.81 7.51
N ALA A 52 -1.11 12.49 7.78
CA ALA A 52 -0.13 12.21 6.73
C ALA A 52 -0.50 10.96 5.91
N ALA A 53 -1.00 9.90 6.55
CA ALA A 53 -1.47 8.70 5.87
C ALA A 53 -2.63 9.02 4.93
N PHE A 54 -3.61 9.82 5.36
CA PHE A 54 -4.72 10.25 4.51
C PHE A 54 -4.26 11.15 3.35
N ALA A 55 -3.29 12.03 3.56
CA ALA A 55 -2.70 12.81 2.46
C ALA A 55 -2.05 11.89 1.41
N ILE A 56 -1.25 10.91 1.85
CA ILE A 56 -0.63 9.89 0.99
C ILE A 56 -1.68 9.08 0.23
N TYR A 57 -2.74 8.63 0.91
CA TYR A 57 -3.84 7.89 0.29
C TYR A 57 -4.64 8.76 -0.69
N GLY A 58 -4.83 10.05 -0.38
CA GLY A 58 -5.46 11.00 -1.30
C GLY A 58 -4.66 11.16 -2.59
N ILE A 59 -3.35 11.36 -2.48
CA ILE A 59 -2.44 11.42 -3.64
C ILE A 59 -2.49 10.10 -4.41
N GLY A 60 -2.38 8.96 -3.72
CA GLY A 60 -2.46 7.64 -4.32
C GLY A 60 -3.78 7.41 -5.05
N THR A 61 -4.89 7.89 -4.49
CA THR A 61 -6.22 7.80 -5.12
C THR A 61 -6.27 8.60 -6.42
N ILE A 62 -5.72 9.81 -6.45
CA ILE A 62 -5.67 10.63 -7.67
C ILE A 62 -4.85 9.94 -8.76
N VAL A 63 -3.66 9.42 -8.41
CA VAL A 63 -2.81 8.66 -9.34
C VAL A 63 -3.54 7.40 -9.83
N TRP A 64 -4.19 6.67 -8.93
CA TRP A 64 -4.91 5.44 -9.26
C TRP A 64 -6.07 5.70 -10.22
N VAL A 65 -6.88 6.73 -9.96
CA VAL A 65 -7.95 7.15 -10.86
C VAL A 65 -7.40 7.49 -12.24
N TYR A 66 -6.25 8.16 -12.33
CA TYR A 66 -5.61 8.44 -13.61
C TYR A 66 -5.17 7.16 -14.34
N VAL A 67 -4.56 6.19 -13.64
CA VAL A 67 -4.18 4.89 -14.20
C VAL A 67 -5.39 4.12 -14.74
N LEU A 68 -6.48 4.07 -13.97
CA LEU A 68 -7.70 3.35 -14.33
C LEU A 68 -8.44 3.93 -15.54
N LYS A 69 -8.15 5.19 -15.93
CA LYS A 69 -8.66 5.75 -17.20
C LYS A 69 -8.03 5.09 -18.43
N SER A 70 -6.84 4.51 -18.28
CA SER A 70 -6.06 3.94 -19.39
C SER A 70 -5.97 2.42 -19.36
N VAL A 71 -6.28 1.79 -18.23
CA VAL A 71 -6.12 0.35 -18.01
C VAL A 71 -7.36 -0.22 -17.34
N PRO A 72 -7.96 -1.31 -17.86
CA PRO A 72 -9.06 -1.99 -17.20
C PRO A 72 -8.69 -2.41 -15.77
N LEU A 73 -9.64 -2.30 -14.85
CA LEU A 73 -9.41 -2.63 -13.44
C LEU A 73 -8.92 -4.08 -13.24
N THR A 74 -9.37 -5.02 -14.07
CA THR A 74 -8.93 -6.44 -14.02
C THR A 74 -7.44 -6.62 -14.34
N VAL A 75 -6.84 -5.69 -15.09
CA VAL A 75 -5.40 -5.67 -15.41
C VAL A 75 -4.64 -4.86 -14.36
N ALA A 76 -5.18 -3.72 -13.93
CA ALA A 76 -4.51 -2.84 -12.99
C ALA A 76 -4.50 -3.38 -11.54
N TYR A 77 -5.65 -3.85 -11.04
CA TYR A 77 -5.82 -4.25 -9.64
C TYR A 77 -4.85 -5.34 -9.15
N PRO A 78 -4.43 -6.33 -9.95
CA PRO A 78 -3.34 -7.23 -9.57
C PRO A 78 -2.08 -6.53 -9.03
N PHE A 79 -1.72 -5.35 -9.55
CA PHE A 79 -0.56 -4.60 -9.06
C PHE A 79 -0.73 -4.14 -7.60
N MET A 80 -1.97 -4.00 -7.10
CA MET A 80 -2.20 -3.73 -5.68
C MET A 80 -1.69 -4.85 -4.78
N ALA A 81 -1.52 -6.07 -5.31
CA ALA A 81 -0.94 -7.18 -4.58
C ALA A 81 0.54 -6.94 -4.19
N LEU A 82 1.22 -5.98 -4.84
CA LEU A 82 2.54 -5.51 -4.41
C LEU A 82 2.53 -4.96 -2.98
N THR A 83 1.38 -4.50 -2.45
CA THR A 83 1.25 -4.09 -1.05
C THR A 83 1.51 -5.24 -0.07
N PHE A 84 1.15 -6.48 -0.44
CA PHE A 84 1.52 -7.67 0.35
C PHE A 84 3.04 -7.89 0.36
N CYS A 85 3.81 -7.36 -0.58
CA CYS A 85 5.26 -7.43 -0.46
C CYS A 85 5.81 -6.21 0.29
N ALA A 86 5.39 -5.02 -0.10
CA ALA A 86 5.95 -3.77 0.37
C ALA A 86 5.61 -3.45 1.83
N VAL A 87 4.38 -3.69 2.30
CA VAL A 87 4.00 -3.36 3.68
C VAL A 87 4.86 -4.10 4.70
N PRO A 88 5.04 -5.44 4.62
CA PRO A 88 5.81 -6.14 5.65
C PRO A 88 7.30 -5.96 5.52
N LEU A 89 7.82 -5.69 4.31
CA LEU A 89 9.20 -5.26 4.13
C LEU A 89 9.46 -3.91 4.82
N LEU A 90 8.54 -2.95 4.67
CA LEU A 90 8.62 -1.67 5.37
C LEU A 90 8.47 -1.83 6.88
N ALA A 91 7.56 -2.70 7.34
CA ALA A 91 7.36 -2.97 8.76
C ALA A 91 8.60 -3.64 9.40
N TRP A 92 9.21 -4.60 8.71
CA TRP A 92 10.48 -5.19 9.13
C TRP A 92 11.60 -4.16 9.20
N PHE A 93 11.73 -3.32 8.18
CA PHE A 93 12.82 -2.34 8.09
C PHE A 93 12.65 -1.17 9.08
N LEU A 94 11.44 -0.62 9.21
CA LEU A 94 11.17 0.62 9.98
C LEU A 94 10.68 0.35 11.41
N LEU A 95 9.98 -0.76 11.63
CA LEU A 95 9.36 -1.10 12.92
C LEU A 95 10.04 -2.29 13.62
N GLY A 96 10.98 -2.97 12.94
CA GLY A 96 11.68 -4.13 13.49
C GLY A 96 10.81 -5.40 13.59
N GLU A 97 9.69 -5.47 12.86
CA GLU A 97 8.83 -6.65 12.87
C GLU A 97 9.51 -7.84 12.19
N THR A 98 9.33 -9.06 12.71
CA THR A 98 9.98 -10.25 12.13
C THR A 98 9.26 -10.77 10.89
N LEU A 99 9.96 -10.90 9.77
CA LEU A 99 9.48 -11.58 8.56
C LEU A 99 9.79 -13.07 8.61
N SER A 100 8.77 -13.91 8.52
CA SER A 100 8.95 -15.36 8.48
C SER A 100 9.28 -15.87 7.07
N LEU A 101 9.95 -17.02 6.98
CA LEU A 101 10.19 -17.69 5.70
C LEU A 101 8.88 -18.05 4.97
N ARG A 102 7.83 -18.42 5.73
CA ARG A 102 6.49 -18.67 5.17
C ARG A 102 5.93 -17.43 4.46
N TYR A 103 6.19 -16.26 5.03
CA TYR A 103 5.81 -14.99 4.42
C TYR A 103 6.50 -14.78 3.08
N ALA A 104 7.83 -14.99 3.04
CA ALA A 104 8.62 -14.83 1.81
C ALA A 104 8.14 -15.77 0.69
N ILE A 105 7.80 -17.03 1.02
CA ILE A 105 7.23 -17.99 0.06
C ILE A 105 5.87 -17.48 -0.45
N GLY A 106 4.98 -17.05 0.43
CA GLY A 106 3.67 -16.51 0.06
C GLY A 106 3.78 -15.26 -0.82
N ALA A 107 4.68 -14.34 -0.48
CA ALA A 107 4.99 -13.16 -1.29
C ALA A 107 5.47 -13.56 -2.69
N GLY A 108 6.36 -14.56 -2.81
CA GLY A 108 6.79 -15.10 -4.09
C GLY A 108 5.63 -15.63 -4.93
N LEU A 109 4.69 -16.36 -4.33
CA LEU A 109 3.48 -16.86 -5.01
C LEU A 109 2.55 -15.71 -5.47
N ILE A 110 2.42 -14.66 -4.67
CA ILE A 110 1.64 -13.46 -5.03
C ILE A 110 2.26 -12.76 -6.24
N ILE A 111 3.59 -12.57 -6.25
CA ILE A 111 4.30 -11.99 -7.39
C ILE A 111 4.17 -12.88 -8.63
N ALA A 112 4.30 -14.19 -8.49
CA ALA A 112 4.09 -15.13 -9.60
C ALA A 112 2.66 -15.02 -10.16
N GLY A 113 1.64 -14.95 -9.30
CA GLY A 113 0.25 -14.73 -9.71
C GLY A 113 0.05 -13.40 -10.45
N LEU A 114 0.65 -12.32 -9.96
CA LEU A 114 0.64 -11.01 -10.62
C LEU A 114 1.21 -11.11 -12.05
N LEU A 115 2.35 -11.79 -12.22
CA LEU A 115 2.99 -11.96 -13.52
C LEU A 115 2.13 -12.80 -14.46
N VAL A 116 1.51 -13.89 -13.99
CA VAL A 116 0.62 -14.73 -14.80
C VAL A 116 -0.59 -13.94 -15.30
N VAL A 117 -1.18 -13.09 -14.47
CA VAL A 117 -2.34 -12.27 -14.85
C VAL A 117 -1.98 -11.18 -15.86
N ASN A 118 -0.72 -10.70 -15.86
CA ASN A 118 -0.27 -9.58 -16.70
C ASN A 118 0.73 -9.97 -17.81
N ALA A 119 0.89 -11.26 -18.05
CA ALA A 119 1.72 -11.81 -19.12
C ALA A 119 1.13 -11.55 -20.52
#